data_AF-A0A5X8XTM2-F1
#
_entry.id   AF-A0A5X8XTM2-F1
#
_cell.length_a   1.000
_cell.length_b   1.000
_cell.length_c   1.000
_cell.angle_alpha   90.00
_cell.angle_beta   90.00
_cell.angle_gamma   90.00
#
_symmetry.space_group_name_H-M   'P 1'
#
loop_
_entity.id
_entity.type
_entity.pdbx_description
1 polymer ?
#
loop_
_entity_poly.entity_id
_entity_poly.type
_entity_poly.pdbx_seq_one_letter_code
_entity_poly.pdbx_strand_id
1 'polypeptide(L)' 'MAKSAQSQLVFLPYVSAVDPSDSEFYQMISGIEQKLLDRVKAALDEAGVAWIDPRTKERSKPATTDNVEGSDNA' A
#
# COMPACT_ATOMS: atom_id res chain seq x y z
N MET A 1 -14.42 28.41 1.16
CA MET A 1 -14.07 27.32 0.23
C MET A 1 -14.07 26.02 1.01
N ALA A 2 -14.96 25.08 0.69
CA ALA A 2 -14.88 23.74 1.27
C ALA A 2 -13.58 23.11 0.79
N LYS A 3 -12.62 22.85 1.69
CA LYS A 3 -11.57 21.86 1.41
C LYS A 3 -12.30 20.54 1.27
N SER A 4 -12.60 20.11 0.04
CA SER A 4 -12.87 18.70 -0.22
C SER A 4 -11.74 17.95 0.47
N ALA A 5 -12.07 17.09 1.43
CA ALA A 5 -11.07 16.26 2.11
C ALA A 5 -10.39 15.41 1.04
N GLN A 6 -9.25 15.88 0.54
CA GLN A 6 -8.52 15.19 -0.49
C GLN A 6 -7.99 13.92 0.18
N SER A 7 -8.56 12.78 -0.19
CA SER A 7 -8.17 11.48 0.35
C SER A 7 -6.66 11.32 0.19
N GLN A 8 -5.94 11.26 1.31
CA GLN A 8 -4.51 11.06 1.30
C GLN A 8 -4.23 9.60 0.90
N LEU A 9 -3.46 9.41 -0.17
CA LEU A 9 -2.96 8.13 -0.64
C LEU A 9 -1.45 8.07 -0.39
N VAL A 10 -1.00 7.04 0.31
CA VAL A 10 0.41 6.82 0.64
C VAL A 10 0.98 5.69 -0.20
N PHE A 11 2.14 5.92 -0.82
CA PHE A 11 2.94 4.84 -1.39
C PHE A 11 3.86 4.31 -0.31
N LEU A 12 3.76 3.01 -0.01
CA LEU A 12 4.60 2.40 1.01
C LEU A 12 6.07 2.40 0.58
N PRO A 13 7.01 2.51 1.54
CA PRO A 13 8.43 2.38 1.24
C PRO A 13 8.71 1.00 0.65
N TYR A 14 9.64 0.94 -0.29
CA TYR A 14 10.10 -0.32 -0.85
C TYR A 14 10.94 -1.08 0.19
N VAL A 15 10.52 -2.30 0.52
CA VAL A 15 11.25 -3.24 1.37
C VAL A 15 11.46 -4.54 0.58
N SER A 16 12.70 -5.02 0.54
CA SER A 16 13.03 -6.24 -0.20
C SER A 16 12.32 -7.46 0.38
N ALA A 17 11.92 -8.40 -0.48
CA ALA A 17 11.45 -9.70 0.00
C ALA A 17 12.58 -10.43 0.72
N VAL A 18 12.21 -11.31 1.67
CA VAL A 18 13.17 -12.22 2.29
C VAL A 18 13.58 -13.26 1.25
N ASP A 19 14.85 -13.28 0.88
CA ASP A 19 15.42 -14.30 -0.01
C ASP A 19 16.00 -15.44 0.84
N PRO A 20 15.49 -16.69 0.71
CA PRO A 20 16.01 -17.82 1.47
C PRO A 20 17.44 -18.25 1.07
N SER A 21 17.96 -17.75 -0.05
CA SER A 21 19.33 -18.02 -0.50
C SER A 21 20.36 -17.04 0.07
N ASP A 22 19.93 -15.96 0.72
CA ASP A 22 20.80 -14.98 1.37
C ASP A 22 21.42 -15.52 2.67
N SER A 23 22.43 -14.83 3.19
CA SER A 23 22.98 -15.15 4.51
C SER A 23 21.94 -14.95 5.62
N GLU A 24 22.06 -15.72 6.71
CA GLU A 24 21.13 -15.63 7.86
C GLU A 24 20.96 -14.20 8.39
N PHE A 25 22.04 -13.41 8.37
CA PHE A 25 22.00 -12.02 8.78
C PHE A 25 21.13 -11.16 7.85
N TYR A 26 21.27 -11.31 6.53
CA TYR A 26 20.44 -10.58 5.57
C TYR A 26 18.98 -11.02 5.60
N GLN A 27 18.72 -12.32 5.81
CA GLN A 27 17.36 -12.83 6.04
C GLN A 27 16.73 -12.23 7.30
N MET A 28 17.50 -12.13 8.39
CA MET A 28 17.03 -11.51 9.63
C MET A 28 16.67 -10.03 9.42
N ILE A 29 17.55 -9.26 8.76
CA ILE A 29 17.31 -7.83 8.51
C ILE A 29 16.07 -7.63 7.63
N SER A 30 15.98 -8.29 6.48
CA SER A 30 14.81 -8.19 5.60
C SER A 30 13.53 -8.65 6.31
N GLY A 31 13.59 -9.69 7.14
CA GLY A 31 12.47 -10.13 7.96
C GLY A 31 12.00 -9.09 8.98
N ILE A 32 12.92 -8.33 9.57
CA ILE A 32 12.58 -7.22 10.47
C ILE A 32 11.93 -6.07 9.70
N GLU A 33 12.48 -5.69 8.55
CA GLU A 33 11.93 -4.62 7.71
C GLU A 33 10.51 -4.96 7.22
N GLN A 34 10.25 -6.22 6.84
CA GLN A 34 8.90 -6.67 6.47
C GLN A 34 7.92 -6.54 7.64
N LYS A 35 8.30 -6.97 8.86
CA LYS A 35 7.45 -6.80 10.05
C LYS A 35 7.19 -5.34 10.37
N LEU A 36 8.15 -4.44 10.13
CA LEU A 36 7.96 -3.01 10.29
C LEU A 36 6.97 -2.47 9.26
N LEU A 37 7.07 -2.91 8.00
CA LEU A 37 6.16 -2.53 6.92
C LEU A 37 4.72 -2.95 7.24
N ASP A 38 4.51 -4.15 7.77
CA ASP A 38 3.19 -4.63 8.18
C ASP A 38 2.58 -3.78 9.31
N ARG A 39 3.39 -3.33 10.27
CA ARG A 39 2.95 -2.41 11.32
C ARG A 39 2.56 -1.05 10.76
N VAL A 40 3.28 -0.56 9.75
CA VAL A 40 2.94 0.69 9.05
C VAL A 40 1.61 0.54 8.30
N LYS A 41 1.38 -0.58 7.60
CA LYS A 41 0.09 -0.89 6.95
C LYS A 41 -1.05 -0.82 7.95
N ALA A 42 -0.93 -1.52 9.08
CA ALA A 42 -1.94 -1.54 10.13
C ALA A 42 -2.21 -0.14 10.72
N ALA A 43 -1.17 0.65 10.96
CA ALA A 43 -1.31 2.02 11.47
C ALA A 43 -2.00 2.95 10.46
N LEU A 44 -1.73 2.77 9.16
CA LEU A 44 -2.43 3.52 8.10
C LEU A 44 -3.90 3.11 7.99
N ASP A 45 -4.20 1.82 8.15
CA ASP A 45 -5.57 1.32 8.18
C ASP A 45 -6.35 1.87 9.39
N GLU A 46 -5.74 1.88 10.58
CA GLU A 46 -6.31 2.49 11.79
C GLU A 46 -6.54 4.00 11.64
N ALA A 47 -5.64 4.69 10.93
CA ALA A 47 -5.77 6.11 10.61
C ALA A 47 -6.75 6.39 9.45
N GLY A 48 -7.32 5.36 8.81
CA GLY A 48 -8.21 5.49 7.64
C GLY A 48 -7.53 5.96 6.35
N VAL A 49 -6.20 5.95 6.31
CA VAL A 49 -5.37 6.42 5.19
C VAL A 49 -5.22 5.32 4.15
N ALA A 50 -5.51 5.64 2.89
CA ALA A 50 -5.34 4.70 1.80
C ALA A 50 -3.85 4.49 1.49
N TRP A 51 -3.44 3.27 1.16
CA TRP A 51 -2.05 2.98 0.78
C TRP A 51 -1.93 1.99 -0.38
N ILE A 52 -0.78 2.04 -1.05
CA ILE A 52 -0.37 1.11 -2.11
C ILE A 52 1.01 0.55 -1.77
N ASP A 53 1.13 -0.78 -1.77
CA ASP A 53 2.41 -1.47 -1.74
C ASP A 53 2.95 -1.56 -3.19
N PRO A 54 4.03 -0.83 -3.54
CA PRO A 54 4.54 -0.81 -4.91
C PRO A 54 5.16 -2.15 -5.32
N ARG A 55 5.58 -3.00 -4.36
CA ARG A 55 6.22 -4.29 -4.60
C ARG A 55 5.19 -5.35 -4.99
N THR A 56 4.10 -5.44 -4.24
CA THR A 56 3.07 -6.48 -4.43
C THR A 56 1.87 -6.00 -5.24
N LYS A 57 1.74 -4.67 -5.43
CA LYS A 57 0.54 -4.00 -5.98
C LYS A 57 -0.69 -4.12 -5.09
N GLU A 58 -0.51 -4.59 -3.85
CA GLU A 58 -1.55 -4.59 -2.83
C GLU A 58 -2.01 -3.16 -2.52
N ARG A 59 -3.30 -3.00 -2.25
CA ARG A 59 -3.93 -1.72 -1.92
C ARG A 59 -4.85 -1.91 -0.73
N SER A 60 -4.89 -0.95 0.19
CA SER A 60 -5.84 -1.01 1.33
C SER A 60 -7.29 -0.72 0.94
N LYS A 61 -7.50 -0.05 -0.19
CA LYS A 61 -8.82 0.21 -0.77
C LYS A 61 -8.82 -0.20 -2.25
N PRO A 62 -9.97 -0.67 -2.77
CA PRO A 62 -10.13 -0.94 -4.20
C PRO A 62 -9.76 0.31 -5.02
N ALA A 63 -9.20 0.11 -6.22
CA ALA A 63 -8.96 1.21 -7.13
C ALA A 63 -10.29 1.89 -7.49
N THR A 64 -10.38 3.21 -7.30
CA THR A 64 -11.54 4.00 -7.71
C THR A 64 -11.42 4.34 -9.19
N THR A 65 -11.81 3.42 -10.09
CA THR A 65 -12.24 3.60 -11.50
C THR A 65 -12.42 2.21 -12.10
N ASP A 66 -13.64 1.75 -12.44
CA ASP A 66 -14.25 1.91 -13.77
C ASP A 66 -15.79 2.07 -13.77
N ASN A 67 -16.35 2.97 -12.96
CA ASN A 67 -17.72 3.47 -13.22
C ASN A 67 -17.64 4.84 -13.92
N VAL A 68 -17.01 4.89 -15.09
CA VAL A 68 -17.44 5.86 -16.10
C VAL A 68 -18.63 5.21 -16.78
N GLU A 69 -19.78 5.60 -16.27
CA GLU A 69 -21.10 5.44 -16.86
C GLU A 69 -21.00 5.65 -18.38
N GLY A 70 -21.05 4.57 -19.14
CA GLY A 70 -21.29 4.59 -20.58
C GLY A 70 -22.71 5.09 -20.82
N SER A 71 -22.89 6.39 -20.66
CA SER A 71 -24.01 7.13 -21.21
C SER A 71 -23.76 7.25 -22.71
N ASP A 72 -24.23 6.26 -23.47
CA ASP A 72 -24.47 6.43 -24.89
C ASP A 72 -25.93 6.03 -25.15
N ASN A 73 -26.78 7.04 -24.97
CA ASN A 73 -28.19 7.00 -25.34
C ASN A 73 -28.36 8.09 -26.39
N ALA A 74 -28.18 7.74 -27.66
CA ALA A 74 -28.64 8.46 -28.85
C ALA A 74 -28.66 7.54 -30.08
#